data_AF-A0A532FAJ8-F1
#
_entry.id   AF-A0A532FAJ8-F1
#
_cell.length_a   1.000
_cell.length_b   1.000
_cell.length_c   1.000
_cell.angle_alpha   90.00
_cell.angle_beta   90.00
_cell.angle_gamma   90.00
#
_symmetry.space_group_name_H-M   'P 1'
#
loop_
_entity.id
_entity.type
_entity.pdbx_description
1 polymer ?
#
loop_
_entity_poly.entity_id
_entity_poly.type
_entity_poly.pdbx_seq_one_letter_code
_entity_poly.pdbx_strand_id
1 'polypeptide(L)'
;MTNFLRNGSLLAFMLAAIVTLCAASSAFAVEPIKIARDDVALDLSGAVEIYRNQGENFQVSTAPGPDGIVRRIEVEANDARSTGDWAVFALANT
;
A
#
# COMPACT_ATOMS: atom_id res chain seq x y z
N MET A 1 8.28 47.88 26.28
CA MET A 1 8.02 46.44 26.50
C MET A 1 7.17 45.78 25.39
N THR A 2 6.79 46.49 24.33
CA THR A 2 5.90 45.97 23.26
C THR A 2 6.63 45.29 22.10
N ASN A 3 7.88 45.67 21.82
CA ASN A 3 8.68 45.08 20.72
C ASN A 3 9.10 43.62 20.98
N PHE A 4 9.28 43.22 22.25
CA PHE A 4 9.70 41.86 22.61
C PHE A 4 8.58 40.82 22.37
N LEU A 5 7.34 41.16 22.71
CA LEU A 5 6.16 40.33 22.39
C LEU A 5 5.90 40.28 20.87
N ARG A 6 6.10 41.40 20.15
CA ARG A 6 5.90 41.46 18.69
C ARG A 6 6.91 40.57 17.94
N ASN A 7 8.17 40.55 18.38
CA ASN A 7 9.21 39.72 17.76
C ASN A 7 9.01 38.22 18.05
N GLY A 8 8.53 37.85 19.24
CA GLY A 8 8.18 36.47 19.57
C GLY A 8 7.01 35.93 18.73
N SER A 9 5.99 36.77 18.48
CA SER A 9 4.86 36.41 17.62
C SER A 9 5.28 36.21 16.16
N LEU A 10 6.18 37.05 15.64
CA LEU A 10 6.74 36.90 14.28
C LEU A 10 7.56 35.62 14.13
N LEU A 11 8.38 35.28 15.14
CA LEU A 11 9.18 34.06 15.15
C LEU A 11 8.29 32.81 15.16
N ALA A 12 7.24 32.82 15.99
CA ALA A 12 6.26 31.73 16.05
C ALA A 12 5.52 31.56 14.71
N PHE A 13 5.15 32.66 14.05
CA PHE A 13 4.54 32.63 12.72
C PHE A 13 5.48 32.04 11.66
N MET A 14 6.76 32.45 11.67
CA MET A 14 7.75 31.92 10.74
C MET A 14 7.99 30.42 10.97
N LEU A 15 8.07 29.99 12.24
CA LEU A 15 8.24 28.58 12.59
C LEU A 15 7.04 27.74 12.14
N ALA A 16 5.82 28.23 12.38
CA ALA A 16 4.59 27.58 11.94
C ALA A 16 4.54 27.44 10.42
N ALA A 17 4.90 28.50 9.67
CA ALA A 17 4.96 28.46 8.22
C ALA A 17 5.95 27.42 7.70
N ILE A 18 7.14 27.32 8.31
CA ILE A 18 8.14 26.30 7.95
C ILE A 18 7.61 24.90 8.22
N VAL A 19 6.99 24.66 9.38
CA VAL A 19 6.41 23.35 9.72
C VAL A 19 5.32 22.95 8.74
N THR A 20 4.41 23.88 8.37
CA THR A 20 3.35 23.60 7.39
C THR A 20 3.93 23.29 6.00
N LEU A 21 4.97 24.00 5.58
CA LEU A 21 5.62 23.74 4.29
C LEU A 21 6.36 22.39 4.26
N CYS A 22 7.01 22.02 5.37
CA CYS A 22 7.65 20.71 5.52
C CYS A 22 6.63 19.56 5.62
N ALA A 23 5.43 19.81 6.14
CA ALA A 23 4.35 18.83 6.22
C ALA A 23 3.57 18.65 4.91
N ALA A 24 3.80 19.51 3.91
CA ALA A 24 3.18 19.41 2.58
C ALA A 24 3.87 18.35 1.71
N SER A 25 3.95 17.11 2.17
CA SER A 25 4.33 15.98 1.33
C SER A 25 3.13 15.53 0.48
N SER A 26 3.39 15.22 -0.79
CA SER A 26 2.40 14.61 -1.67
C SER A 26 2.09 13.19 -1.17
N ALA A 27 0.81 12.92 -0.86
CA ALA A 27 0.37 11.57 -0.59
C ALA A 27 0.39 10.76 -1.88
N PHE A 28 1.28 9.77 -1.96
CA PHE A 28 1.27 8.79 -3.04
C PHE A 28 0.21 7.73 -2.71
N ALA A 29 -1.00 7.92 -3.25
CA ALA A 29 -2.02 6.88 -3.20
C ALA A 29 -1.71 5.82 -4.26
N VAL A 30 -2.03 4.56 -3.95
CA VAL A 30 -2.04 3.48 -4.94
C VAL A 30 -3.20 3.74 -5.91
N GLU A 31 -2.93 3.68 -7.21
CA GLU A 31 -3.97 3.88 -8.24
C GLU A 31 -5.00 2.73 -8.18
N PRO A 32 -6.29 3.01 -7.94
CA PRO A 32 -7.30 1.97 -7.86
C PRO A 32 -7.55 1.34 -9.24
N ILE A 33 -7.55 0.01 -9.30
CA ILE A 33 -7.84 -0.72 -10.53
C ILE A 33 -9.35 -0.81 -10.72
N LYS A 34 -9.86 -0.19 -11.79
CA LYS A 34 -11.28 -0.26 -12.15
C LYS A 34 -11.63 -1.65 -12.66
N ILE A 35 -12.73 -2.22 -12.16
CA ILE A 35 -13.31 -3.47 -12.67
C ILE A 35 -14.66 -3.12 -13.30
N ALA A 36 -14.76 -3.14 -14.63
CA ALA A 36 -16.05 -3.04 -15.33
C ALA A 36 -16.58 -4.42 -15.72
N ARG A 37 -17.91 -4.55 -15.81
CA ARG A 37 -18.58 -5.79 -16.22
C ARG A 37 -18.18 -6.25 -17.62
N ASP A 38 -17.88 -5.29 -18.50
CA ASP A 38 -17.56 -5.53 -19.90
C ASP A 38 -16.04 -5.60 -20.15
N ASP A 39 -15.21 -5.50 -19.09
CA ASP A 39 -13.76 -5.62 -19.21
C ASP A 39 -13.37 -7.07 -19.50
N VAL A 40 -12.67 -7.28 -20.62
CA VAL A 40 -12.19 -8.61 -21.03
C VAL A 40 -10.94 -9.02 -20.24
N ALA A 41 -10.14 -8.04 -19.81
CA ALA A 41 -8.90 -8.25 -19.06
C ALA A 41 -8.67 -7.10 -18.07
N LEU A 42 -8.05 -7.43 -16.94
CA LEU A 42 -7.70 -6.49 -15.88
C LEU A 42 -6.18 -6.32 -15.83
N ASP A 43 -5.68 -5.10 -15.90
CA ASP A 43 -4.25 -4.82 -15.68
C ASP A 43 -3.95 -4.80 -14.18
N LEU A 44 -3.21 -5.82 -13.72
CA LEU A 44 -2.81 -6.00 -12.33
C LEU A 44 -1.37 -5.55 -12.05
N SER A 45 -0.66 -4.99 -13.03
CA SER A 45 0.77 -4.66 -12.90
C SER A 45 1.09 -3.76 -11.72
N GLY A 46 0.17 -2.86 -11.32
CA GLY A 46 0.31 -1.97 -10.18
C GLY A 46 -0.18 -2.53 -8.82
N ALA A 47 -0.86 -3.68 -8.81
CA ALA A 47 -1.44 -4.27 -7.60
C ALA A 47 -0.97 -5.71 -7.33
N VAL A 48 0.05 -6.17 -8.06
CA VAL A 48 0.64 -7.48 -7.88
C VAL A 48 1.95 -7.39 -7.12
N GLU A 49 2.11 -8.23 -6.12
CA GLU A 49 3.38 -8.46 -5.43
C GLU A 49 4.00 -9.76 -5.96
N ILE A 50 5.27 -9.68 -6.39
CA ILE A 50 5.99 -10.82 -6.96
C ILE A 50 6.96 -11.38 -5.92
N TYR A 51 6.70 -12.61 -5.50
CA TYR A 51 7.58 -13.41 -4.66
C TYR A 51 8.37 -14.34 -5.57
N ARG A 52 9.69 -14.37 -5.44
CA ARG A 52 10.54 -15.21 -6.28
C ARG A 52 11.26 -16.25 -5.46
N ASN A 53 11.52 -17.41 -6.07
CA ASN A 53 12.31 -18.47 -5.47
C ASN A 53 11.76 -19.01 -4.13
N GLN A 54 10.45 -19.08 -3.97
CA GLN A 54 9.80 -19.54 -2.73
C GLN A 54 9.77 -21.08 -2.60
N GLY A 55 10.26 -21.80 -3.61
CA GLY A 55 10.20 -23.25 -3.67
C GLY A 55 8.81 -23.79 -3.96
N GLU A 56 8.61 -25.06 -3.62
CA GLU A 56 7.41 -25.81 -3.98
C GLU A 56 6.18 -25.38 -3.17
N ASN A 57 6.33 -25.06 -1.89
CA ASN A 57 5.23 -24.68 -1.01
C ASN A 57 5.29 -23.19 -0.68
N PHE A 58 4.26 -22.45 -1.10
CA PHE A 58 4.13 -21.03 -0.82
C PHE A 58 2.92 -20.77 0.05
N GLN A 59 3.11 -19.92 1.07
CA GLN A 59 2.08 -19.56 2.02
C GLN A 59 1.94 -18.04 2.11
N VAL A 60 0.70 -17.57 2.15
CA VAL A 60 0.38 -16.15 2.29
C VAL A 60 -0.85 -15.95 3.16
N SER A 61 -0.85 -14.87 3.95
CA SER A 61 -2.00 -14.48 4.75
C SER A 61 -2.92 -13.56 3.96
N THR A 62 -4.23 -13.72 4.12
CA THR A 62 -5.22 -12.83 3.52
C THR A 62 -5.32 -11.53 4.31
N ALA A 63 -5.85 -10.48 3.69
CA ALA A 63 -6.40 -9.37 4.44
C ALA A 63 -7.53 -9.87 5.39
N PRO A 64 -7.79 -9.19 6.51
CA PRO A 64 -8.93 -9.50 7.36
C PRO A 64 -10.25 -9.44 6.58
N GLY A 65 -11.10 -10.45 6.73
CA GLY A 65 -12.45 -10.42 6.17
C GLY A 65 -13.37 -9.44 6.90
N PRO A 66 -14.66 -9.35 6.51
CA PRO A 66 -15.66 -8.57 7.25
C PRO A 66 -15.83 -9.01 8.71
N ASP A 67 -15.44 -10.25 9.01
CA ASP A 67 -15.40 -10.86 10.35
C ASP A 67 -14.11 -10.52 11.13
N GLY A 68 -13.17 -9.79 10.52
CA GLY A 68 -11.86 -9.48 11.09
C GLY A 68 -10.89 -10.66 11.09
N ILE A 69 -11.25 -11.81 10.50
CA ILE A 69 -10.43 -13.02 10.53
C ILE A 69 -9.42 -13.00 9.38
N VAL A 70 -8.15 -13.17 9.73
CA VAL A 70 -7.04 -13.43 8.80
C VAL A 70 -6.96 -14.92 8.51
N ARG A 71 -6.95 -15.29 7.24
CA ARG A 71 -6.83 -16.68 6.78
C ARG A 71 -5.46 -16.90 6.17
N ARG A 72 -5.03 -18.17 6.09
CA ARG A 72 -3.79 -18.55 5.41
C ARG A 72 -4.14 -19.37 4.17
N ILE A 73 -3.53 -18.99 3.06
CA ILE A 73 -3.57 -19.72 1.80
C ILE A 73 -2.21 -20.40 1.67
N GLU A 74 -2.24 -21.68 1.29
CA GLU A 74 -1.07 -22.46 0.95
C GLU A 74 -1.27 -23.03 -0.45
N VAL A 75 -0.26 -22.90 -1.29
CA VAL A 75 -0.25 -23.41 -2.65
C VAL A 75 1.04 -24.20 -2.87
N GLU A 76 0.89 -25.32 -3.56
CA GLU A 76 1.98 -26.21 -3.94
C GLU A 76 2.22 -26.10 -5.45
N ALA A 77 3.47 -26.03 -5.86
CA ALA A 77 3.87 -26.01 -7.25
C ALA A 77 3.53 -27.36 -7.93
N ASN A 78 3.09 -27.31 -9.19
CA ASN A 78 2.74 -28.53 -9.93
C ASN A 78 3.94 -29.40 -10.32
N ASP A 79 5.17 -28.88 -10.23
CA ASP A 79 6.40 -29.57 -10.60
C ASP A 79 7.50 -29.28 -9.57
N ALA A 80 8.23 -30.32 -9.16
CA ALA A 80 9.38 -30.25 -8.26
C ALA A 80 10.58 -29.49 -8.85
N ARG A 81 10.55 -29.19 -10.14
CA ARG A 81 11.54 -28.31 -10.81
C ARG A 81 11.13 -26.85 -10.81
N SER A 82 9.97 -26.50 -10.26
CA SER A 82 9.51 -25.11 -10.16
C SER A 82 10.49 -24.27 -9.34
N THR A 83 10.83 -23.09 -9.86
CA THR A 83 11.58 -22.08 -9.09
C THR A 83 10.75 -21.56 -7.92
N GLY A 84 9.42 -21.65 -7.97
CA GLY A 84 8.53 -21.11 -6.95
C GLY A 84 8.37 -19.60 -7.04
N ASP A 85 8.15 -19.09 -8.25
CA ASP A 85 7.81 -17.69 -8.48
C ASP A 85 6.30 -17.50 -8.42
N TRP A 86 5.83 -16.64 -7.51
CA TRP A 86 4.42 -16.44 -7.19
C TRP A 86 4.02 -14.98 -7.34
N ALA A 87 2.82 -14.76 -7.89
CA ALA A 87 2.19 -13.46 -8.00
C ALA A 87 1.00 -13.39 -7.05
N VAL A 88 0.99 -12.41 -6.14
CA VAL A 88 -0.06 -12.22 -5.14
C VAL A 88 -0.77 -10.91 -5.39
N PHE A 89 -2.09 -10.93 -5.42
CA PHE A 89 -2.94 -9.74 -5.44
C PHE A 89 -4.20 -10.02 -4.62
N ALA A 90 -4.83 -8.95 -4.12
CA ALA A 90 -6.05 -9.05 -3.34
C ALA A 90 -7.26 -8.54 -4.15
N LEU A 91 -8.38 -9.27 -4.07
CA LEU A 91 -9.66 -8.84 -4.62
C LEU A 91 -10.62 -8.52 -3.48
N ALA A 92 -11.33 -7.40 -3.61
CA ALA A 92 -12.42 -7.02 -2.72
C ALA A 92 -13.67 -6.77 -3.55
N ASN A 93 -14.79 -7.35 -3.14
CA ASN A 93 -16.12 -7.01 -3.66
C ASN A 93 -16.80 -6.14 -2.60
N THR A 94 -16.84 -4.83 -2.83
CA THR A 94 -17.52 -3.86 -1.96
C THR A 94 -18.98 -3.69 -2.36
#